data_AF-A0A3C1TN33-F1
#
_entry.id   AF-A0A3C1TN33-F1
#
_cell.length_a   1.000
_cell.length_b   1.000
_cell.length_c   1.000
_cell.angle_alpha   90.00
_cell.angle_beta   90.00
_cell.angle_gamma   90.00
#
_symmetry.space_group_name_H-M   'P 1'
#
loop_
_entity.id
_entity.type
_entity.pdbx_description
1 polymer ?
#
loop_
_entity_poly.entity_id
_entity_poly.type
_entity_poly.pdbx_seq_one_letter_code
_entity_poly.pdbx_strand_id
1 'polypeptide(L)' 'MDINLFKKLGFSDKSAKVYLVLLGLGPSSVRKLSDSLDMNRGQVYEVLKELQEKEVV' A
#
# COMPACT_ATOMS: atom_id res chain seq x y z
N MET A 1 -7.10 -12.83 -3.09
CA MET A 1 -7.34 -12.38 -1.70
C MET A 1 -8.59 -11.52 -1.70
N ASP A 2 -9.44 -11.66 -0.68
CA ASP A 2 -10.65 -10.84 -0.53
C ASP A 2 -10.29 -9.47 0.07
N ILE A 3 -10.50 -8.40 -0.69
CA ILE A 3 -10.22 -7.02 -0.26
C ILE A 3 -11.11 -6.59 0.91
N ASN A 4 -12.27 -7.24 1.09
CA ASN A 4 -13.16 -6.95 2.21
C ASN A 4 -12.54 -7.32 3.57
N LEU A 5 -11.58 -8.24 3.61
CA LEU A 5 -10.84 -8.55 4.84
C LEU A 5 -10.00 -7.34 5.29
N PHE A 6 -9.32 -6.67 4.35
CA PHE A 6 -8.53 -5.48 4.65
C PHE A 6 -9.39 -4.32 5.17
N LYS A 7 -10.60 -4.15 4.64
CA LYS A 7 -11.57 -3.17 5.17
C LYS A 7 -11.92 -3.45 6.64
N LYS A 8 -12.11 -4.72 7.02
CA LYS A 8 -12.37 -5.12 8.42
C LYS A 8 -11.16 -4.88 9.33
N LEU A 9 -9.95 -4.87 8.78
CA LEU A 9 -8.71 -4.53 9.48
C LEU A 9 -8.44 -3.01 9.51
N GLY A 10 -9.36 -2.19 9.00
CA GLY A 10 -9.23 -0.73 9.01
C GLY A 10 -8.31 -0.18 7.91
N PHE A 11 -8.12 -0.91 6.82
CA PHE A 11 -7.45 -0.41 5.61
C PHE A 11 -8.48 0.22 4.67
N SER A 12 -8.04 1.27 3.97
CA SER A 12 -8.76 1.77 2.80
C SER A 12 -8.48 0.89 1.58
N ASP A 13 -9.29 1.02 0.52
CA ASP A 13 -9.01 0.34 -0.75
C ASP A 13 -7.63 0.72 -1.34
N LYS A 14 -7.17 1.95 -1.08
CA LYS A 14 -5.85 2.41 -1.50
C LYS A 14 -4.74 1.78 -0.67
N SER A 15 -4.84 1.80 0.66
CA SER A 15 -3.80 1.24 1.52
C SER A 15 -3.70 -0.28 1.41
N ALA A 16 -4.83 -0.98 1.22
CA ALA A 16 -4.84 -2.41 0.91
C ALA A 16 -4.09 -2.74 -0.40
N LYS A 17 -4.32 -1.96 -1.47
CA LYS A 17 -3.62 -2.15 -2.75
C LYS A 17 -2.12 -1.92 -2.63
N VAL A 18 -1.70 -0.83 -1.99
CA VAL A 18 -0.27 -0.53 -1.80
C VAL A 18 0.41 -1.63 -0.98
N TYR A 19 -0.21 -2.05 0.12
CA TYR A 19 0.30 -3.11 0.97
C TYR A 19 0.52 -4.43 0.20
N LEU A 20 -0.49 -4.87 -0.56
CA LEU A 20 -0.43 -6.10 -1.34
C LEU A 20 0.63 -6.05 -2.43
N VAL A 21 0.76 -4.91 -3.14
CA VAL A 21 1.78 -4.75 -4.17
C VAL A 21 3.17 -4.74 -3.54
N LEU A 22 3.38 -4.05 -2.42
CA LEU A 22 4.66 -4.05 -1.70
C LEU A 22 5.04 -5.46 -1.23
N LEU A 23 4.09 -6.20 -0.66
CA LEU A 23 4.31 -7.57 -0.22
C LEU A 23 4.73 -8.50 -1.38
N GLY A 24 4.13 -8.31 -2.56
CA GLY A 24 4.48 -9.07 -3.76
C GLY A 24 5.82 -8.66 -4.40
N LEU A 25 6.17 -7.38 -4.36
CA LEU A 25 7.44 -6.88 -4.92
C LEU A 25 8.64 -7.04 -3.98
N GLY A 26 8.40 -7.24 -2.68
CA GLY A 26 9.41 -7.09 -1.63
C GLY A 26 9.87 -5.64 -1.45
N PRO A 27 10.93 -5.40 -0.63
CA PRO A 27 11.49 -4.07 -0.41
C PRO A 27 11.71 -3.32 -1.73
N SER A 28 10.96 -2.23 -1.91
CA SER A 28 10.84 -1.54 -3.20
C SER A 28 10.73 -0.04 -2.99
N SER A 29 11.23 0.73 -3.96
CA SER A 29 11.16 2.18 -3.91
C SER A 29 9.74 2.71 -4.18
N VAL A 30 9.44 3.91 -3.68
CA VAL A 30 8.19 4.64 -3.97
C VAL A 30 7.96 4.76 -5.48
N ARG A 31 9.02 4.96 -6.26
CA ARG A 31 8.94 5.00 -7.73
C ARG A 31 8.43 3.65 -8.28
N LYS A 32 9.05 2.54 -7.89
CA LYS A 32 8.67 1.21 -8.39
C LYS A 32 7.24 0.85 -7.99
N LEU A 33 6.81 1.22 -6.79
CA LEU A 33 5.43 1.06 -6.34
C LEU A 33 4.46 1.90 -7.16
N SER A 34 4.76 3.18 -7.36
CA SER A 34 3.97 4.09 -8.19
C SER A 34 3.87 3.61 -9.64
N ASP A 35 4.94 3.03 -10.20
CA ASP A 35 4.92 2.47 -11.55
C ASP A 35 4.07 1.18 -11.64
N SER A 36 3.85 0.49 -10.50
CA SER A 36 3.06 -0.75 -10.40
C SER A 36 1.60 -0.52 -9.99
N LEU A 37 1.24 0.73 -9.72
CA LEU A 37 -0.06 1.14 -9.20
C LEU A 37 -0.62 2.28 -10.05
N ASP A 38 -1.94 2.42 -10.12
CA ASP A 38 -2.56 3.62 -10.69
C ASP A 38 -2.57 4.77 -9.66
N MET A 39 -1.37 5.12 -9.17
CA MET A 39 -1.15 6.11 -8.11
C MET A 39 0.13 6.90 -8.39
N ASN A 40 0.09 8.21 -8.15
CA ASN A 40 1.30 9.02 -8.23
C ASN A 40 2.21 8.81 -7.00
N ARG A 41 3.47 9.25 -7.10
CA ARG A 41 4.48 9.05 -6.04
C ARG A 41 4.10 9.67 -4.70
N GLY A 42 3.44 10.84 -4.71
CA GLY A 42 2.98 11.50 -3.48
C GLY A 42 1.88 10.70 -2.78
N GLN A 43 0.93 10.17 -3.55
CA GLN A 43 -0.12 9.29 -3.02
C GLN A 43 0.45 7.99 -2.45
N VAL A 44 1.43 7.39 -3.12
CA VAL A 44 2.11 6.19 -2.62
C VAL A 44 2.86 6.52 -1.33
N TYR A 45 3.55 7.66 -1.25
CA TYR A 45 4.29 8.08 -0.06
C TYR A 45 3.36 8.26 1.15
N GLU A 46 2.24 8.99 0.99
CA GLU A 46 1.27 9.19 2.08
C GLU A 46 0.67 7.86 2.57
N VAL A 47 0.38 6.94 1.64
CA VAL A 47 -0.13 5.62 2.03
C VAL A 47 0.93 4.78 2.73
N LEU A 48 2.20 4.81 2.29
CA LEU A 48 3.27 4.11 2.99
C LEU A 48 3.47 4.67 4.40
N LYS A 49 3.35 5.99 4.58
CA LYS A 49 3.39 6.63 5.88
C LYS A 49 2.24 6.14 6.79
N GLU A 50 1.00 6.07 6.28
CA GLU A 50 -0.14 5.49 7.01
C GLU A 50 0.12 4.03 7.41
N LEU A 51 0.69 3.22 6.52
CA LEU A 51 1.02 1.82 6.79
C LEU A 51 2.13 1.68 7.84
N GLN A 52 3.14 2.57 7.83
CA GLN A 52 4.20 2.61 8.84
C GLN A 52 3.66 3.04 10.21
N GLU A 53 2.77 4.03 10.26
CA GLU A 53 2.10 4.46 11.50
C GLU A 53 1.24 3.35 12.11
N LYS A 54 0.78 2.39 11.29
CA LYS A 54 0.08 1.16 11.71
C LYS A 54 1.01 -0.01 12.03
N GLU A 55 2.33 0.16 11.89
CA GLU A 55 3.37 -0.86 12.13
C GLU A 55 3.24 -2.15 11.29
N VAL A 56 2.68 -2.04 10.07
CA VAL A 56 2.50 -3.19 9.17
C VAL A 56 3.51 -3.27 8.03
N VAL A 57 4.34 -2.24 7.84
CA VAL A 57 5.41 -2.18 6.81
C VAL A 57 6.65 -1.46 7.33
#